data_AF-A0A973X652-F1
#
_entry.id   AF-A0A973X652-F1
#
_cell.length_a   1.000
_cell.length_b   1.000
_cell.length_c   1.000
_cell.angle_alpha   90.00
_cell.angle_beta   90.00
_cell.angle_gamma   90.00
#
_symmetry.space_group_name_H-M   'P 1'
#
loop_
_entity.id
_entity.type
_entity.pdbx_description
1 polymer ?
#
loop_
_entity_poly.entity_id
_entity_poly.type
_entity_poly.pdbx_seq_one_letter_code
_entity_poly.pdbx_strand_id
1 'polypeptide(L)' 'MATATTTSPPPLEQEMDQSTRPLQEIRDFWRQFFFAAFNPYRPEQHYMRGPGPAWRAKHGKAKHP' A
#
# COMPACT_ATOMS: atom_id res chain seq x y z
N MET A 1 27.08 40.40 42.24
CA MET A 1 25.82 39.82 41.75
C MET A 1 25.80 39.97 40.23
N ALA A 2 26.24 38.96 39.49
CA ALA A 2 26.29 39.00 38.02
C ALA A 2 25.12 38.16 37.47
N THR A 3 24.21 38.80 36.75
CA THR A 3 23.13 38.14 36.02
C THR A 3 23.67 37.68 34.67
N ALA A 4 23.74 36.37 34.46
CA ALA A 4 24.03 35.80 33.15
C ALA A 4 22.78 35.86 32.28
N THR A 5 22.78 36.72 31.26
CA THR A 5 21.79 36.68 30.18
C THR A 5 22.18 35.54 29.25
N THR A 6 21.54 34.38 29.40
CA THR A 6 21.56 33.31 28.39
C THR A 6 20.71 33.78 27.21
N THR A 7 21.34 34.41 26.23
CA THR A 7 20.75 34.58 24.90
C THR A 7 20.71 33.20 24.24
N SER A 8 19.56 32.54 24.35
CA SER A 8 19.23 31.41 23.49
C SER A 8 19.11 31.95 22.06
N PRO A 9 19.87 31.47 21.07
CA PRO A 9 19.57 31.78 19.69
C PRO A 9 18.17 31.24 19.36
N PRO A 10 17.38 31.93 18.54
CA PRO A 10 16.11 31.38 18.05
C PRO A 10 16.38 30.11 17.23
N PRO A 11 15.42 29.16 17.14
CA PRO A 11 15.46 28.09 16.15
C PRO A 11 15.32 28.70 14.75
N LEU A 12 16.39 29.29 14.24
CA LEU A 12 16.59 29.41 12.81
C LEU A 12 16.88 27.98 12.34
N GLU A 13 16.38 27.62 11.15
CA GLU A 13 16.53 26.29 10.53
C GLU A 13 15.37 25.30 10.75
N GLN A 14 14.14 25.76 10.59
CA GLN A 14 13.05 24.91 10.08
C GLN A 14 12.39 25.55 8.86
N GLU A 15 13.20 25.95 7.88
CA GLU A 15 12.74 26.68 6.68
C GLU A 15 13.18 25.98 5.38
N MET A 16 13.30 24.65 5.39
CA MET A 16 13.78 23.88 4.23
C MET A 16 12.96 22.63 3.86
N ASP A 17 11.69 22.49 4.31
CA ASP A 17 10.94 21.26 4.01
C ASP A 17 9.49 21.48 3.53
N GLN A 18 9.24 22.59 2.84
CA GLN A 18 7.98 22.82 2.12
C GLN A 18 8.06 22.28 0.68
N SER A 19 9.25 22.34 0.07
CA SER A 19 9.53 21.96 -1.32
C SER A 19 9.71 20.45 -1.54
N THR A 20 10.00 19.69 -0.49
CA THR A 20 10.19 18.22 -0.57
C THR A 20 8.87 17.46 -0.48
N ARG A 21 7.81 18.06 0.08
CA ARG A 21 6.48 17.45 0.23
C ARG A 21 5.90 16.89 -1.08
N PRO A 22 5.88 17.62 -2.21
CA PRO A 22 5.34 17.08 -3.46
C PRO A 22 6.17 15.91 -4.01
N LEU A 23 7.50 15.95 -3.85
CA LEU A 23 8.36 14.84 -4.27
C LEU A 23 8.19 13.60 -3.40
N GLN A 24 7.93 13.77 -2.11
CA GLN A 24 7.60 12.68 -1.19
C GLN A 24 6.28 12.01 -1.58
N GLU A 25 5.23 12.79 -1.84
CA GLU A 25 3.93 12.27 -2.28
C GLU A 25 4.04 11.48 -3.59
N ILE A 26 4.78 12.02 -4.58
CA ILE A 26 5.04 11.33 -5.85
C ILE A 26 5.78 10.01 -5.60
N ARG A 27 6.80 10.02 -4.74
CA ARG A 27 7.56 8.81 -4.40
C ARG A 27 6.67 7.74 -3.75
N ASP A 28 5.83 8.14 -2.82
CA ASP A 28 4.95 7.22 -2.09
C ASP A 28 3.86 6.66 -2.99
N PHE A 29 3.33 7.47 -3.90
CA PHE A 29 2.46 7.01 -4.98
C PHE A 29 3.13 5.93 -5.84
N TRP A 30 4.35 6.18 -6.33
CA TRP A 30 5.06 5.20 -7.15
C TRP A 30 5.34 3.91 -6.38
N ARG A 31 5.74 3.98 -5.11
CA ARG A 31 5.92 2.80 -4.25
C ARG A 31 4.64 1.96 -4.17
N GLN A 32 3.49 2.60 -3.91
CA GLN A 32 2.21 1.91 -3.82
C GLN A 32 1.75 1.33 -5.17
N PHE A 33 2.00 2.06 -6.26
CA PHE A 33 1.71 1.62 -7.62
C PHE A 33 2.48 0.35 -7.98
N PHE A 34 3.80 0.31 -7.76
CA PHE A 34 4.61 -0.87 -8.06
C PHE A 34 4.15 -2.09 -7.24
N PHE A 35 3.82 -1.90 -5.96
CA PHE A 35 3.30 -2.99 -5.13
C PHE A 35 1.96 -3.54 -5.64
N ALA A 36 1.07 -2.67 -6.11
CA ALA A 36 -0.24 -3.08 -6.65
C ALA A 36 -0.12 -3.69 -8.05
N ALA A 37 0.67 -3.08 -8.94
CA ALA A 37 0.81 -3.47 -10.34
C ALA A 37 1.57 -4.79 -10.51
N PHE A 38 2.57 -5.03 -9.66
CA PHE A 38 3.39 -6.25 -9.69
C PHE A 38 3.03 -7.22 -8.56
N ASN A 39 1.87 -7.05 -7.92
CA ASN A 39 1.39 -8.04 -6.96
C ASN A 39 1.15 -9.37 -7.72
N PRO A 40 1.81 -10.47 -7.34
CA PRO A 40 1.59 -11.75 -7.99
C PRO A 40 0.10 -12.10 -7.91
N TYR A 41 -0.53 -12.32 -9.07
CA TYR A 41 -1.90 -12.83 -9.10
C TYR A 41 -1.92 -14.11 -8.27
N ARG A 42 -2.66 -14.10 -7.16
CA ARG A 42 -2.90 -15.27 -6.31
C ARG A 42 -4.23 -15.88 -6.72
N PRO A 43 -4.23 -16.78 -7.71
CA PRO A 43 -5.44 -17.47 -8.13
C PRO A 43 -6.07 -18.23 -6.94
N GLU A 44 -5.30 -18.56 -5.91
CA GLU A 44 -5.75 -19.28 -4.70
C GLU A 44 -6.82 -18.58 -3.87
N GLN A 45 -6.93 -17.26 -3.99
CA GLN A 45 -8.06 -16.52 -3.40
C GLN A 45 -9.32 -16.60 -4.27
N HIS A 46 -9.17 -16.91 -5.55
CA HIS A 46 -10.21 -16.83 -6.57
C HIS A 46 -10.78 -18.21 -6.94
N TYR A 47 -10.03 -19.30 -6.74
CA TYR A 47 -10.46 -20.66 -7.11
C TYR A 47 -10.96 -21.55 -5.98
N MET A 48 -11.23 -21.00 -4.78
CA MET A 48 -11.77 -21.83 -3.69
C MET A 48 -13.26 -22.17 -3.84
N ARG A 49 -13.92 -21.65 -4.88
CA ARG A 49 -15.22 -22.16 -5.32
C ARG A 49 -14.96 -23.12 -6.47
N GLY A 50 -14.88 -24.41 -6.17
CA GLY A 50 -14.89 -25.45 -7.19
C GLY A 50 -16.04 -25.28 -8.21
N PRO A 51 -16.11 -26.14 -9.24
CA PRO A 51 -17.03 -25.93 -10.35
C PRO A 51 -18.46 -25.60 -9.88
N GLY A 52 -18.94 -24.41 -10.29
CA GLY A 52 -20.23 -23.91 -9.87
C GLY A 52 -21.40 -24.81 -10.29
N PRO A 53 -22.61 -24.58 -9.76
CA PRO A 53 -23.79 -25.40 -10.07
C PRO A 53 -24.06 -25.55 -11.57
N ALA A 54 -23.78 -24.52 -12.37
CA ALA A 54 -23.92 -24.55 -13.83
C ALA A 54 -22.95 -25.52 -14.52
N TRP A 55 -21.74 -25.71 -13.97
CA TRP A 55 -20.79 -26.70 -14.47
C TRP A 55 -21.23 -28.12 -14.08
N ARG A 56 -21.71 -28.30 -12.83
CA ARG A 56 -22.25 -29.59 -12.37
C ARG A 56 -23.51 -30.02 -13.11
N ALA A 57 -24.38 -29.10 -13.52
CA ALA A 57 -25.54 -29.43 -14.35
C ALA A 57 -25.15 -30.00 -15.74
N LYS A 58 -24.01 -29.58 -16.27
CA LYS A 58 -23.50 -30.02 -17.58
C LYS A 58 -22.67 -31.31 -17.50
N HIS A 59 -21.86 -31.47 -16.44
CA HIS A 59 -20.86 -32.54 -16.34
C HIS A 59 -21.01 -33.47 -15.14
N GLY A 60 -21.84 -33.12 -14.15
CA GLY A 60 -22.06 -33.91 -12.93
C GLY A 60 -22.90 -35.17 -13.13
N LYS A 61 -23.23 -35.52 -14.37
CA LYS A 61 -23.86 -36.80 -14.72
C LYS A 61 -22.80 -37.91 -14.78
N ALA A 62 -22.07 -38.12 -13.69
CA ALA A 62 -21.21 -39.28 -13.52
C ALA A 62 -21.81 -40.19 -12.43
N LYS A 63 -22.64 -41.12 -12.93
CA LYS A 63 -22.97 -42.47 -12.41
C LYS A 63 -23.69 -42.63 -11.05
N HIS A 64 -24.88 -43.24 -11.17
CA HIS A 64 -25.62 -44.10 -10.23
C HIS A 64 -24.73 -44.99 -9.33
N PRO A 65 -25.17 -45.38 -8.11
CA PRO A 65 -26.33 -46.27 -7.88
C PRO A 65 -27.63 -45.58 -7.50
#